data_AF-A0A8H7NGC9-F1
#
_entry.id   AF-A0A8H7NGC9-F1
#
_cell.length_a   1.000
_cell.length_b   1.000
_cell.length_c   1.000
_cell.angle_alpha   90.00
_cell.angle_beta   90.00
_cell.angle_gamma   90.00
#
_symmetry.space_group_name_H-M   'P 1'
#
loop_
_entity.id
_entity.type
_entity.pdbx_description
1 polymer ?
#
loop_
_entity_poly.entity_id
_entity_poly.type
_entity_poly.pdbx_seq_one_letter_code
_entity_poly.pdbx_strand_id
1 'polypeptide(L)'
;MLTVNIGDAHISVTAEPLSQEAFAPFGDVITNPRPDVHPSAFASQPKDSMPSNAVSANQGTAIQYLAISHIRNLYSQAPSGQGQPKMTMFVCATRELDPSSLGAASQGQFKSTAQRCRQRSTDAQR
;
A
#
# COMPACT_ATOMS: atom_id res chain seq x y z
N MET A 1 -9.50 16.13 -0.28
CA MET A 1 -10.84 15.99 -0.88
C MET A 1 -10.66 15.94 -2.39
N LEU A 2 -11.27 14.97 -3.06
CA LEU A 2 -11.23 14.76 -4.51
C LEU A 2 -12.66 14.83 -5.04
N THR A 3 -12.90 15.65 -6.05
CA THR A 3 -14.21 15.70 -6.71
C THR A 3 -14.21 14.78 -7.93
N VAL A 4 -15.16 13.85 -7.99
CA VAL A 4 -15.38 12.94 -9.11
C VAL A 4 -16.73 13.26 -9.73
N ASN A 5 -16.73 13.55 -11.03
CA ASN A 5 -17.96 13.77 -11.79
C ASN A 5 -18.42 12.43 -12.37
N ILE A 6 -19.62 11.98 -12.01
CA ILE A 6 -20.24 10.75 -12.51
C ILE A 6 -21.58 11.12 -13.14
N GLY A 7 -21.63 11.22 -14.47
CA GLY A 7 -22.78 11.81 -15.16
C GLY A 7 -23.00 13.25 -14.71
N ASP A 8 -24.23 13.55 -14.29
CA ASP A 8 -24.61 14.88 -13.75
C ASP A 8 -24.32 15.03 -12.24
N ALA A 9 -23.79 13.99 -11.58
CA ALA A 9 -23.49 14.01 -10.15
C ALA A 9 -22.06 14.47 -9.87
N HIS A 10 -21.92 15.38 -8.90
CA HIS A 10 -20.65 15.82 -8.33
C HIS A 10 -20.42 15.14 -6.97
N ILE A 11 -19.49 14.20 -6.92
CA ILE A 11 -19.18 13.43 -5.71
C ILE A 11 -17.87 13.93 -5.11
N SER A 12 -17.92 14.42 -3.88
CA SER A 12 -16.73 14.75 -3.10
C SER A 12 -16.29 13.55 -2.26
N VAL A 13 -15.06 13.11 -2.47
CA VAL A 13 -14.44 11.99 -1.74
C VAL A 13 -13.33 12.53 -0.84
N THR A 14 -13.42 12.22 0.45
CA THR A 14 -12.35 12.52 1.40
C THR A 14 -11.48 11.28 1.57
N ALA A 15 -10.17 11.45 1.45
CA ALA A 15 -9.23 10.38 1.75
C ALA A 15 -9.10 10.28 3.28
N GLU A 16 -9.20 9.05 3.78
CA GLU A 16 -8.98 8.73 5.19
C GLU A 16 -7.68 7.91 5.31
N PRO A 17 -7.02 7.93 6.49
CA PRO A 17 -5.88 7.04 6.75
C PRO A 17 -6.27 5.57 6.53
N LEU A 18 -5.42 4.82 5.82
CA LEU A 18 -5.65 3.41 5.59
C LEU A 18 -5.47 2.63 6.90
N SER A 19 -6.54 1.98 7.36
CA SER A 19 -6.50 1.01 8.46
C SER A 19 -7.24 -0.27 8.07
N GLN A 20 -6.95 -1.37 8.76
CA GLN A 20 -7.62 -2.64 8.50
C GLN A 20 -9.13 -2.54 8.80
N GLU A 21 -9.51 -1.78 9.82
CA GLU A 21 -10.91 -1.62 10.25
C GLU A 21 -11.72 -0.84 9.22
N ALA A 22 -11.20 0.30 8.75
CA ALA A 22 -11.86 1.12 7.74
C ALA A 22 -11.94 0.42 6.38
N PHE A 23 -10.96 -0.46 6.08
CA PHE A 23 -10.88 -1.16 4.80
C PHE A 23 -11.54 -2.55 4.79
N ALA A 24 -11.95 -3.09 5.94
CA ALA A 24 -12.52 -4.44 6.08
C ALA A 24 -13.65 -4.78 5.09
N PRO A 25 -14.56 -3.86 4.70
CA PRO A 25 -15.58 -4.17 3.69
C PRO A 25 -15.03 -4.44 2.28
N PHE A 26 -13.82 -3.96 1.99
CA PHE A 26 -13.20 -4.03 0.66
C PHE A 26 -12.12 -5.12 0.57
N GLY A 27 -11.47 -5.46 1.68
CA GLY A 27 -10.47 -6.53 1.74
C GLY A 27 -9.51 -6.39 2.91
N ASP A 28 -8.31 -6.95 2.71
CA ASP A 28 -7.23 -6.95 3.70
C ASP A 28 -6.21 -5.85 3.44
N VAL A 29 -5.68 -5.24 4.50
CA VAL A 29 -4.57 -4.29 4.47
C VAL A 29 -3.27 -5.01 4.78
N ILE A 30 -2.38 -5.06 3.79
CA ILE A 30 -1.03 -5.62 3.96
C ILE A 30 -0.11 -4.53 4.53
N THR A 31 0.26 -4.67 5.79
CA THR A 31 1.17 -3.77 6.49
C THR A 31 2.03 -4.53 7.50
N ASN A 32 3.07 -3.88 8.03
CA ASN A 32 3.73 -4.36 9.24
C ASN A 32 2.93 -3.85 10.46
N PRO A 33 2.29 -4.74 11.25
CA PRO A 33 1.45 -4.32 12.38
C PRO A 33 2.25 -3.83 13.59
N ARG A 34 3.57 -4.12 13.67
CA ARG A 34 4.47 -3.64 14.74
C ARG A 34 5.78 -3.11 14.15
N PRO A 35 5.75 -1.94 13.47
CA PRO A 35 6.95 -1.32 12.90
C PRO A 35 7.93 -0.86 13.98
N ASP A 36 7.48 -0.71 15.22
CA ASP A 36 8.25 -0.34 16.40
C ASP A 36 9.05 -1.51 17.00
N VAL A 37 8.73 -2.76 16.65
CA VAL A 37 9.36 -3.95 17.24
C VAL A 37 10.46 -4.46 16.32
N HIS A 38 11.70 -4.39 16.79
CA HIS A 38 12.81 -5.07 16.14
C HIS A 38 12.68 -6.60 16.33
N PRO A 39 12.96 -7.45 15.30
CA PRO A 39 12.80 -8.90 15.40
C PRO A 39 13.49 -9.56 16.60
N SER A 40 14.68 -9.08 16.98
CA SER A 40 15.41 -9.61 18.15
C SER A 40 14.71 -9.37 19.49
N ALA A 41 13.77 -8.42 19.55
CA ALA A 41 13.00 -8.10 20.74
C ALA A 41 11.64 -8.82 20.78
N PHE A 42 11.34 -9.69 19.81
CA PHE A 42 10.06 -10.41 19.73
C PHE A 42 9.75 -11.21 21.00
N ALA A 43 10.73 -11.99 21.48
CA ALA A 43 10.55 -12.86 22.65
C ALA A 43 10.36 -12.09 23.97
N SER A 44 10.80 -10.84 24.03
CA SER A 44 10.62 -9.96 25.20
C SER A 44 9.33 -9.14 25.14
N GLN A 45 8.57 -9.19 24.03
CA GLN A 45 7.30 -8.50 23.95
C GLN A 45 6.26 -9.20 24.85
N PRO A 46 5.38 -8.44 25.53
CA PRO A 46 4.20 -9.02 26.18
C PRO A 46 3.38 -9.82 25.17
N LYS A 47 2.87 -10.99 25.59
CA LYS A 47 2.11 -11.88 24.70
C LYS A 47 0.93 -11.18 24.02
N ASP A 48 0.21 -10.33 24.74
CA ASP A 48 -0.97 -9.63 24.24
C ASP A 48 -0.63 -8.42 23.34
N SER A 49 0.65 -8.03 23.26
CA SER A 49 1.08 -6.92 22.41
C SER A 49 1.36 -7.36 20.97
N MET A 50 1.58 -8.65 20.74
CA MET A 50 1.83 -9.19 19.40
C MET A 50 0.55 -9.77 18.82
N PRO A 51 0.30 -9.58 17.50
CA PRO A 51 -0.75 -10.30 16.81
C PRO A 51 -0.60 -11.82 17.00
N SER A 52 -1.72 -12.53 17.16
CA SER A 52 -1.73 -13.98 17.39
C SER A 52 -1.15 -14.80 16.23
N ASN A 53 -1.09 -14.22 15.04
CA ASN A 53 -0.50 -14.80 13.84
C ASN A 53 0.99 -14.44 13.66
N ALA A 54 1.61 -13.77 14.62
CA ALA A 54 3.03 -13.40 14.57
C ALA A 54 3.91 -14.52 15.16
N VAL A 55 4.97 -14.88 14.44
CA VAL A 55 5.93 -15.92 14.85
C VAL A 55 7.35 -15.41 14.65
N SER A 56 8.25 -15.71 15.60
CA SER A 56 9.68 -15.49 15.40
C SER A 56 10.22 -16.45 14.34
N ALA A 57 10.87 -15.91 13.31
CA ALA A 57 11.37 -16.66 12.15
C ALA A 57 12.87 -16.41 11.93
N ASN A 58 13.50 -17.22 11.06
CA ASN A 58 14.90 -17.10 10.68
C ASN A 58 15.86 -16.96 11.88
N GLN A 59 15.70 -17.84 12.88
CA GLN A 59 16.53 -17.85 14.09
C GLN A 59 16.51 -16.51 14.85
N GLY A 60 15.36 -15.82 14.88
CA GLY A 60 15.15 -14.57 15.62
C GLY A 60 15.46 -13.30 14.83
N THR A 61 15.80 -13.40 13.55
CA THR A 61 16.11 -12.24 12.70
C THR A 61 14.91 -11.71 11.92
N ALA A 62 13.77 -12.41 11.95
CA ALA A 62 12.54 -11.98 11.31
C ALA A 62 11.32 -12.22 12.21
N ILE A 63 10.28 -11.42 11.99
CA ILE A 63 8.93 -11.71 12.48
C ILE A 63 8.11 -12.09 11.26
N GLN A 64 7.54 -13.29 11.26
CA GLN A 64 6.63 -13.75 10.23
C GLN A 64 5.20 -13.54 10.71
N TYR A 65 4.41 -12.79 9.94
CA TYR A 65 2.96 -12.69 10.13
C TYR A 65 2.28 -13.64 9.17
N LEU A 66 1.59 -14.65 9.72
CA LEU A 66 0.95 -15.70 8.94
C LEU A 66 -0.44 -15.26 8.46
N ALA A 67 -0.83 -15.72 7.26
CA ALA A 67 -2.17 -15.55 6.71
C ALA A 67 -2.69 -14.08 6.69
N ILE A 68 -1.83 -13.12 6.33
CA ILE A 68 -2.18 -11.68 6.32
C ILE A 68 -3.23 -11.29 5.27
N SER A 69 -3.39 -12.10 4.22
CA SER A 69 -4.46 -11.94 3.23
C SER A 69 -4.74 -13.28 2.53
N HIS A 70 -5.96 -13.44 2.04
CA HIS A 70 -6.42 -14.68 1.41
C HIS A 70 -6.69 -14.50 -0.09
N ILE A 71 -5.87 -15.14 -0.92
CA ILE A 71 -6.13 -15.21 -2.35
C ILE A 71 -7.27 -16.19 -2.59
N ARG A 72 -8.39 -15.69 -3.11
CA ARG A 72 -9.52 -16.54 -3.49
C ARG A 72 -9.23 -17.29 -4.79
N ASN A 73 -9.14 -18.61 -4.70
CA ASN A 73 -9.03 -19.45 -5.89
C ASN A 73 -10.40 -19.59 -6.58
N LEU A 74 -10.56 -18.95 -7.74
CA LEU A 74 -11.76 -19.06 -8.58
C LEU A 74 -11.48 -19.80 -9.89
N TYR A 75 -10.28 -20.38 -10.07
CA TYR A 75 -9.87 -20.96 -11.34
C TYR A 75 -10.69 -22.19 -11.75
N SER A 76 -11.31 -22.89 -10.80
CA SER A 76 -12.23 -23.99 -11.11
C SER A 76 -13.48 -23.52 -11.88
N GLN A 77 -13.78 -22.21 -11.88
CA GLN A 77 -14.89 -21.62 -12.62
C GLN A 77 -14.47 -21.08 -13.99
N ALA A 78 -13.17 -21.07 -14.30
CA ALA A 78 -12.69 -20.65 -15.62
C ALA A 78 -12.97 -21.74 -16.66
N PRO A 79 -13.24 -21.39 -17.94
CA PRO A 79 -13.44 -22.37 -19.01
C PRO A 79 -12.28 -23.36 -19.20
N SER A 80 -11.06 -22.96 -18.85
CA SER A 80 -9.87 -23.83 -18.86
C SER A 80 -9.80 -24.81 -17.70
N GLY A 81 -10.58 -24.59 -16.63
CA GLY A 81 -10.47 -25.29 -15.34
C GLY A 81 -9.14 -25.12 -14.62
N GLN A 82 -8.25 -24.26 -15.14
CA GLN A 82 -6.88 -24.12 -14.69
C GLN A 82 -6.48 -22.65 -14.64
N GLY A 83 -5.65 -22.31 -13.66
CA GLY A 83 -4.99 -21.02 -13.62
C GLY A 83 -3.80 -21.00 -12.70
N GLN A 84 -2.99 -19.96 -12.86
CA GLN A 84 -1.71 -19.81 -12.20
C GLN A 84 -1.64 -18.43 -11.56
N PRO A 85 -1.26 -18.31 -10.27
CA PRO A 85 -1.03 -17.02 -9.67
C PRO A 85 0.12 -16.31 -10.39
N LYS A 86 -0.06 -15.02 -10.69
CA LYS A 86 0.94 -14.17 -11.33
C LYS A 86 1.24 -12.98 -10.42
N MET A 87 2.52 -12.65 -10.29
CA MET A 87 2.98 -11.44 -9.62
C MET A 87 3.53 -10.50 -10.69
N THR A 88 2.95 -9.31 -10.79
CA THR A 88 3.30 -8.30 -11.79
C THR A 88 3.50 -6.96 -11.08
N MET A 89 4.48 -6.17 -11.50
CA MET A 89 4.74 -4.84 -10.97
C MET A 89 4.32 -3.76 -11.98
N PHE A 90 3.61 -2.75 -11.51
CA PHE A 90 3.33 -1.53 -12.26
C PHE A 90 4.18 -0.39 -11.70
N VAL A 91 4.82 0.39 -12.59
CA VAL A 91 5.59 1.59 -12.23
C VAL A 91 4.83 2.80 -12.79
N CYS A 92 4.26 3.60 -11.89
CA CYS A 92 3.38 4.71 -12.26
C CYS A 92 4.07 6.06 -12.02
N ALA A 93 3.80 7.03 -12.91
CA ALA A 93 4.12 8.44 -12.65
C ALA A 93 3.08 9.06 -11.70
N THR A 94 3.46 10.12 -10.99
CA THR A 94 2.53 10.91 -10.17
C THR A 94 1.52 11.63 -11.07
N ARG A 95 0.26 11.69 -10.64
CA ARG A 95 -0.77 12.50 -11.29
C ARG A 95 -0.95 13.81 -10.52
N GLU A 96 -0.96 14.93 -11.22
CA GLU A 96 -1.33 16.22 -10.63
C GLU A 96 -2.82 16.20 -10.27
N LEU A 97 -3.12 16.54 -9.02
CA LEU A 97 -4.49 16.77 -8.55
C LEU A 97 -4.79 18.25 -8.73
N ASP A 98 -5.92 18.58 -9.36
CA ASP A 98 -6.31 19.97 -9.57
C ASP A 98 -6.54 20.66 -8.22
N PRO A 99 -5.78 21.71 -7.86
CA PRO A 99 -5.95 22.40 -6.59
C PRO A 99 -7.33 23.07 -6.45
N SER A 100 -8.07 23.30 -7.53
CA SER A 100 -9.46 23.76 -7.46
C SER A 100 -10.43 22.69 -6.92
N SER A 101 -10.04 21.41 -6.93
CA SER A 101 -10.76 20.31 -6.27
C SER A 101 -10.41 20.18 -4.77
N LEU A 102 -9.34 20.83 -4.32
CA LEU A 102 -8.95 20.98 -2.93
C LEU A 102 -9.47 22.33 -2.44
N GLY A 103 -10.76 22.39 -2.08
CA GLY A 103 -11.46 23.61 -1.68
C GLY A 103 -10.57 24.60 -0.90
N ALA A 104 -10.60 25.85 -1.36
CA ALA A 104 -9.74 26.98 -0.97
C ALA A 104 -9.24 26.95 0.49
N ALA A 105 -8.06 26.39 0.71
CA ALA A 105 -7.20 26.78 1.83
C ALA A 105 -6.21 27.82 1.30
N SER A 106 -6.27 29.01 1.89
CA SER A 106 -5.53 30.21 1.53
C SER A 106 -4.03 30.00 1.29
N GLN A 107 -3.59 30.42 0.10
CA GLN A 107 -2.29 30.99 -0.29
C GLN A 107 -1.00 30.51 0.41
N GLY A 108 -0.26 29.67 -0.31
CA GLY A 108 1.20 29.58 -0.25
C GLY A 108 1.73 29.31 -1.66
N GLN A 109 2.41 30.29 -2.26
CA GLN A 109 2.88 30.24 -3.64
C GLN A 109 4.09 29.30 -3.76
N PHE A 110 3.88 28.04 -4.13
CA PHE A 110 5.00 27.13 -4.44
C PHE A 110 5.28 27.16 -5.95
N LYS A 111 6.38 27.81 -6.34
CA LYS A 111 6.90 27.74 -7.72
C LYS A 111 7.53 26.37 -7.92
N SER A 112 6.84 25.46 -8.62
CA SER A 112 7.44 24.22 -9.11
C SER A 112 8.19 24.50 -10.41
N THR A 113 9.50 24.72 -10.31
CA THR A 113 10.37 24.55 -11.47
C THR A 113 10.51 23.05 -11.69
N ALA A 114 9.77 22.52 -12.65
CA ALA A 114 10.02 21.18 -13.15
C ALA A 114 11.42 21.08 -13.77
N GLN A 115 11.89 19.83 -13.91
CA GLN A 115 13.01 19.35 -14.72
C GLN A 115 14.35 19.24 -13.94
N ARG A 116 15.01 18.07 -13.86
CA ARG A 116 15.07 16.94 -14.78
C ARG A 116 15.57 15.70 -14.01
N CYS A 117 14.89 14.56 -14.09
CA CYS A 117 15.45 13.29 -13.62
C CYS A 117 16.65 12.96 -14.52
N ARG A 118 17.88 13.01 -13.98
CA ARG A 118 19.06 12.53 -14.69
C ARG A 118 19.04 11.00 -14.62
N GLN A 119 18.84 10.31 -15.75
CA GLN A 119 19.32 8.94 -15.87
C GLN A 119 20.84 8.97 -15.65
N ARG A 120 21.30 8.35 -14.55
CA ARG A 120 22.70 8.00 -14.42
C ARG A 120 22.95 6.83 -15.37
N SER A 121 23.62 7.11 -16.49
CA SER A 121 24.34 6.10 -17.24
C SER A 121 25.40 5.51 -16.33
N THR A 122 25.31 4.23 -16.00
CA THR A 122 26.45 3.48 -15.47
C THR A 122 27.31 3.08 -16.66
N ASP A 123 28.34 3.86 -16.94
CA ASP A 123 29.42 3.40 -17.80
C ASP A 123 30.19 2.32 -17.03
N ALA A 124 30.14 1.12 -17.61
CA ALA A 124 31.00 0.01 -17.27
C ALA A 124 32.45 0.39 -17.58
N GLN A 125 33.32 0.45 -16.57
CA GLN A 125 34.76 0.27 -16.77
C GLN A 125 35.41 -0.45 -15.59
N ARG A 126 35.84 -1.68 -15.92
CA ARG A 126 36.96 -2.50 -15.40
C ARG A 126 37.03 -2.88 -13.94
#